data_AF-Q2KKP6-F1
#
_entry.id   AF-Q2KKP6-F1
#
_cell.length_a   1.000
_cell.length_b   1.000
_cell.length_c   1.000
_cell.angle_alpha   90.00
_cell.angle_beta   90.00
_cell.angle_gamma   90.00
#
_symmetry.space_group_name_H-M   'P 1'
#
loop_
_entity.id
_entity.type
_entity.pdbx_description
1 polymer ?
#
loop_
_entity_poly.entity_id
_entity_poly.type
_entity_poly.pdbx_seq_one_letter_code
_entity_poly.pdbx_strand_id
1 'polypeptide(L)' 'TRGKKFPHTYEVGPGRQLGATLQKCNRKASKEYAHVEVTTYED' A
#
# COMPACT_ATOMS: atom_id res chain seq x y z
N THR A 1 -6.71 -23.17 -13.21
CA THR A 1 -7.18 -21.94 -12.52
C THR A 1 -6.20 -20.82 -12.79
N ARG A 2 -6.66 -19.62 -13.19
CA ARG A 2 -5.79 -18.43 -13.18
C ARG A 2 -5.47 -18.09 -11.71
N GLY A 3 -4.23 -17.72 -11.42
CA GLY A 3 -3.74 -17.50 -10.06
C GLY A 3 -4.61 -16.56 -9.22
N LYS A 4 -4.45 -16.62 -7.89
CA LYS A 4 -5.17 -15.74 -6.96
C LYS A 4 -4.83 -14.27 -7.24
N LYS A 5 -5.79 -13.38 -6.99
CA LYS A 5 -5.56 -11.94 -7.04
C LYS A 5 -4.50 -11.53 -6.01
N PHE A 6 -3.79 -10.44 -6.28
CA PHE A 6 -2.92 -9.84 -5.27
C PHE A 6 -3.75 -9.40 -4.07
N PRO A 7 -3.23 -9.52 -2.83
CA PRO A 7 -3.90 -8.99 -1.66
C PRO A 7 -3.89 -7.45 -1.69
N HIS A 8 -4.83 -6.84 -0.96
CA HIS A 8 -4.76 -5.42 -0.66
C HIS A 8 -3.62 -5.13 0.32
N THR A 9 -2.85 -4.08 0.04
CA THR A 9 -1.76 -3.63 0.91
C THR A 9 -2.10 -2.23 1.41
N TYR A 10 -2.16 -2.05 2.73
CA TYR A 10 -2.43 -0.76 3.35
C TYR A 10 -1.17 -0.25 4.06
N GLU A 11 -0.65 0.91 3.65
CA GLU A 11 0.37 1.63 4.43
C GLU A 11 -0.35 2.49 5.46
N VAL A 12 -0.20 2.15 6.73
CA VAL A 12 -0.83 2.83 7.87
C VAL A 12 0.27 3.60 8.60
N GLY A 13 0.40 4.88 8.28
CA GLY A 13 1.45 5.73 8.81
C GLY A 13 1.65 7.00 7.99
N PRO A 14 2.54 7.90 8.43
CA PRO A 14 2.83 9.13 7.70
C PRO A 14 3.54 8.82 6.38
N GLY A 15 3.16 9.54 5.32
CA GLY A 15 3.79 9.42 4.01
C GLY A 15 3.41 8.14 3.24
N ARG A 16 4.11 7.86 2.14
CA ARG A 16 3.75 6.82 1.15
C ARG A 16 4.96 6.06 0.63
N GLN A 17 6.00 5.99 1.46
CA GLN A 17 7.34 5.55 1.06
C GLN A 17 7.41 4.03 0.84
N LEU A 18 6.61 3.26 1.59
CA LEU A 18 6.48 1.81 1.36
C LEU A 18 5.67 1.53 0.11
N GLY A 19 4.63 2.32 -0.19
CA GLY A 19 3.90 2.27 -1.46
C GLY A 19 4.79 2.54 -2.67
N ALA A 20 5.64 3.57 -2.60
CA ALA A 20 6.63 3.87 -3.64
C ALA A 20 7.65 2.73 -3.81
N THR A 21 8.05 2.09 -2.71
CA THR A 21 8.92 0.91 -2.73
C THR A 21 8.21 -0.29 -3.36
N LEU A 22 6.96 -0.56 -2.98
CA LEU A 22 6.13 -1.63 -3.54
C LEU A 22 5.94 -1.46 -5.06
N GLN A 23 5.75 -0.24 -5.55
CA GLN A 23 5.66 0.04 -6.99
C GLN A 23 6.95 -0.34 -7.73
N LYS A 24 8.13 -0.08 -7.14
CA LYS A 24 9.42 -0.44 -7.71
C LYS A 24 9.67 -1.95 -7.70
N CYS A 25 9.25 -2.64 -6.64
CA CYS A 25 9.44 -4.09 -6.50
C CYS A 25 8.45 -4.91 -7.32
N ASN A 26 7.17 -4.53 -7.31
CA ASN A 26 6.10 -5.30 -7.94
C ASN A 26 4.93 -4.43 -8.41
N ARG A 27 4.96 -4.06 -9.69
CA ARG A 27 3.93 -3.25 -10.35
C ARG A 27 2.54 -3.89 -10.38
N LYS A 28 2.41 -5.22 -10.23
CA LYS A 28 1.10 -5.88 -10.18
C LYS A 28 0.48 -5.77 -8.79
N ALA A 29 1.28 -5.98 -7.74
CA ALA A 29 0.85 -5.81 -6.36
C ALA A 29 0.54 -4.35 -6.02
N SER A 30 1.32 -3.40 -6.57
CA SER A 30 1.12 -1.97 -6.32
C SER A 30 -0.21 -1.42 -6.83
N LYS A 31 -0.95 -2.16 -7.66
CA LYS A 31 -2.31 -1.79 -8.10
C LYS A 31 -3.35 -1.95 -6.99
N GLU A 32 -3.09 -2.82 -6.02
CA GLU A 32 -3.98 -3.11 -4.89
C GLU A 32 -3.53 -2.39 -3.61
N TYR A 33 -2.64 -1.39 -3.75
CA TYR A 33 -2.10 -0.59 -2.66
C TYR A 33 -3.02 0.59 -2.33
N ALA A 34 -3.22 0.85 -1.04
CA ALA A 34 -3.84 2.05 -0.51
C ALA A 34 -3.01 2.62 0.65
N HIS A 35 -3.03 3.94 0.78
CA HIS A 35 -2.44 4.63 1.92
C HIS A 35 -3.55 5.09 2.84
N VAL A 36 -3.37 4.87 4.14
CA VAL A 36 -4.26 5.39 5.18
C VAL A 36 -3.60 6.64 5.76
N GLU A 37 -4.18 7.80 5.45
CA GLU A 37 -3.73 9.08 5.99
C GLU A 37 -3.90 9.07 7.51
N VAL A 38 -2.81 9.31 8.24
CA VAL A 38 -2.82 9.42 9.70
C VAL A 38 -2.59 10.87 10.04
N THR A 39 -3.55 11.47 10.74
CA THR A 39 -3.39 12.81 11.30
C THR A 39 -2.79 12.69 12.69
N THR A 40 -1.89 13.59 13.08
CA THR A 40 -1.16 13.54 14.36
C THR A 40 -1.99 14.08 15.53
N TYR A 41 -3.32 14.06 15.42
CA TYR A 41 -4.19 14.49 16.52
C TYR A 41 -4.34 13.31 17.48
N GLU A 42 -3.62 13.38 18.58
CA GLU A 42 -3.97 12.65 19.80
C GLU A 42 -4.86 13.61 20.62
N ASP A 43 -6.13 13.26 20.83
CA ASP A 43 -7.00 13.95 21.79
C ASP A 43 -6.60 13.58 23.23
#